data_AF-A0A329TD16-F1
#
_entry.id   AF-A0A329TD16-F1
#
_cell.length_a   1.000
_cell.length_b   1.000
_cell.length_c   1.000
_cell.angle_alpha   90.00
_cell.angle_beta   90.00
_cell.angle_gamma   90.00
#
_symmetry.space_group_name_H-M   'P 1'
#
loop_
_entity.id
_entity.type
_entity.pdbx_description
1 polymer ?
#
loop_
_entity_poly.entity_id
_entity_poly.type
_entity_poly.pdbx_seq_one_letter_code
_entity_poly.pdbx_strand_id
1 'polypeptide(L)' 'MTARERLRMHLVQAFTRAESPDVRAHLRAAIRECDDLPLTPLAECPVCECVGLPERILDHECQKRSEGWRS' A
#
# COMPACT_ATOMS: atom_id res chain seq x y z
N MET A 1 0.15 -10.19 -0.91
CA MET A 1 1.22 -9.24 -0.59
C MET A 1 0.94 -7.88 -1.24
N THR A 2 0.76 -6.85 -0.43
CA THR A 2 0.57 -5.44 -0.82
C THR A 2 1.85 -4.86 -1.42
N ALA A 3 1.74 -3.70 -2.08
CA ALA A 3 2.91 -2.97 -2.59
C ALA A 3 3.88 -2.59 -1.46
N ARG A 4 3.33 -2.20 -0.30
CA ARG A 4 4.09 -1.89 0.91
C ARG A 4 4.89 -3.08 1.44
N GLU A 5 4.27 -4.26 1.50
CA GLU A 5 4.94 -5.49 1.94
C GLU A 5 6.08 -5.89 1.00
N ARG A 6 5.90 -5.75 -0.31
CA ARG A 6 6.97 -6.01 -1.29
C ARG A 6 8.13 -5.01 -1.16
N LEU A 7 7.83 -3.72 -0.99
CA LEU A 7 8.85 -2.69 -0.78
C LEU A 7 9.68 -2.98 0.48
N ARG A 8 9.00 -3.26 1.61
CA ARG A 8 9.66 -3.63 2.87
C ARG A 8 10.56 -4.85 2.70
N MET A 9 10.08 -5.90 2.05
CA MET A 9 10.87 -7.10 1.77
C MET A 9 12.16 -6.76 1.03
N HIS A 10 12.10 -5.98 -0.04
CA HIS A 10 13.29 -5.60 -0.81
C HIS A 10 14.27 -4.75 0.02
N LEU A 11 13.78 -3.79 0.82
CA LEU A 11 14.62 -2.98 1.69
C LEU A 11 15.36 -3.82 2.75
N VAL A 12 14.68 -4.77 3.37
CA VAL A 12 15.29 -5.70 4.35
C VAL A 12 16.33 -6.61 3.68
N GLN A 13 16.05 -7.11 2.48
CA GLN A 13 17.01 -7.90 1.71
C GLN A 13 18.25 -7.09 1.35
N ALA A 14 18.09 -5.84 0.90
CA ALA A 14 19.21 -4.95 0.64
C ALA A 14 20.02 -4.67 1.92
N PHE A 15 19.35 -4.42 3.05
CA PHE A 15 20.00 -4.12 4.33
C PHE A 15 20.88 -5.26 4.83
N THR A 16 20.41 -6.50 4.68
CA THR A 16 21.15 -7.70 5.12
C THR A 16 22.38 -7.98 4.25
N ARG A 17 22.33 -7.63 2.96
CA ARG A 17 23.41 -7.87 1.99
C ARG A 17 24.38 -6.70 1.83
N ALA A 18 24.02 -5.50 2.25
CA ALA A 18 24.87 -4.33 2.14
C ALA A 18 26.10 -4.45 3.06
N GLU A 19 27.29 -4.25 2.48
CA GLU A 19 28.57 -4.24 3.17
C GLU A 19 28.95 -2.84 3.68
N SER A 20 28.56 -1.79 2.95
CA SER A 20 28.82 -0.41 3.36
C SER A 20 27.99 -0.02 4.59
N PRO A 21 28.63 0.47 5.68
CA PRO A 21 27.94 0.95 6.86
C PRO A 21 26.94 2.09 6.57
N ASP A 22 27.30 3.00 5.66
CA ASP A 22 26.46 4.13 5.29
C ASP A 22 25.23 3.66 4.53
N VAL A 23 25.40 2.71 3.59
CA VAL A 23 24.28 2.09 2.86
C VAL A 23 23.34 1.37 3.85
N ARG A 24 23.87 0.63 4.83
CA ARG A 24 23.05 0.01 5.88
C ARG A 24 22.30 1.04 6.72
N ALA A 25 22.92 2.18 7.04
CA ALA A 25 22.28 3.25 7.80
C ALA A 25 21.10 3.85 7.01
N HIS A 26 21.30 4.15 5.73
CA HIS A 26 20.23 4.65 4.85
C HIS A 26 19.10 3.63 4.66
N LEU A 27 19.42 2.36 4.43
CA LEU A 27 18.42 1.31 4.29
C LEU A 27 17.60 1.12 5.57
N ARG A 28 18.24 1.21 6.74
CA ARG A 28 17.53 1.16 8.03
C ARG A 28 16.59 2.35 8.20
N ALA A 29 16.95 3.55 7.76
CA ALA A 29 16.08 4.71 7.76
C ALA A 29 14.88 4.50 6.83
N ALA A 30 15.10 4.05 5.60
CA ALA A 30 14.04 3.75 4.64
C ALA A 30 13.07 2.66 5.13
N ILE A 31 13.57 1.64 5.83
CA ILE A 31 12.73 0.60 6.46
C ILE A 31 11.79 1.23 7.50
N ARG A 32 12.28 2.15 8.32
CA ARG A 32 11.46 2.86 9.32
C ARG A 32 10.40 3.72 8.67
N GLU A 33 10.78 4.55 7.69
CA GLU A 33 9.81 5.36 6.95
C GLU A 33 8.74 4.48 6.29
N CYS A 34 9.13 3.33 5.71
CA CYS A 34 8.17 2.38 5.14
C CYS A 34 7.22 1.75 6.18
N ASP A 35 7.65 1.61 7.44
CA ASP A 35 6.82 1.15 8.57
C ASP A 35 5.91 2.26 9.13
N ASP A 36 6.28 3.51 8.94
CA ASP A 36 5.51 4.66 9.39
C ASP A 36 4.52 5.15 8.33
N LEU A 37 4.71 4.76 7.06
CA LEU A 37 3.74 5.05 6.00
C LEU A 37 2.36 4.52 6.40
N PRO A 38 1.30 5.35 6.36
CA PRO A 38 -0.05 4.86 6.61
C PRO A 38 -0.35 3.74 5.61
N LEU A 39 -1.08 2.72 6.07
CA LEU A 39 -1.77 1.84 5.12
C LEU A 39 -2.61 2.76 4.24
N THR A 40 -2.44 2.71 2.92
CA THR A 40 -3.19 3.56 2.00
C THR A 40 -4.65 3.51 2.42
N PRO A 41 -5.21 4.61 2.96
CA PRO A 41 -6.55 4.56 3.52
C PRO A 41 -7.49 4.19 2.39
N LEU A 42 -8.36 3.23 2.66
CA LEU A 42 -9.37 2.87 1.68
C LEU A 42 -10.29 4.08 1.52
N ALA A 43 -10.52 4.49 0.28
CA ALA A 43 -11.49 5.49 -0.07
C ALA A 43 -12.84 4.81 -0.32
N GLU A 44 -13.92 5.51 0.02
CA GLU A 44 -15.27 5.13 -0.35
C GLU A 44 -15.64 5.84 -1.66
N CYS A 45 -16.20 5.11 -2.62
CA CYS A 45 -16.76 5.72 -3.82
C CYS A 45 -18.03 6.50 -3.44
N PRO A 46 -18.14 7.80 -3.76
CA PRO A 46 -19.32 8.60 -3.41
C PRO A 46 -20.59 8.22 -4.20
N VAL A 47 -20.50 7.27 -5.15
CA VAL A 47 -21.61 6.89 -6.04
C VAL A 47 -22.15 5.49 -5.72
N CYS A 48 -21.28 4.51 -5.47
CA CYS A 48 -21.68 3.12 -5.18
C CYS A 48 -21.36 2.67 -3.75
N GLU A 49 -20.71 3.51 -2.95
CA GLU A 49 -20.28 3.25 -1.57
C GLU A 49 -19.28 2.07 -1.45
N CYS A 50 -18.67 1.62 -2.56
CA CYS A 50 -17.61 0.62 -2.50
C CYS A 50 -16.37 1.21 -1.82
N VAL A 51 -15.76 0.42 -0.92
CA VAL A 51 -14.54 0.80 -0.19
C VAL A 51 -13.35 0.10 -0.82
N GLY A 52 -12.33 0.85 -1.23
CA GLY A 52 -11.18 0.32 -1.96
C GLY A 52 -9.98 1.27 -1.98
N LEU A 53 -8.88 0.84 -2.60
CA LEU A 53 -7.72 1.71 -2.78
C LEU A 53 -8.12 2.94 -3.62
N PRO A 54 -7.67 4.16 -3.28
CA PRO A 54 -8.02 5.39 -4.01
C PRO A 54 -7.82 5.28 -5.52
N GLU A 55 -6.70 4.72 -5.97
CA GLU A 55 -6.40 4.51 -7.39
C GLU A 55 -7.42 3.58 -8.08
N ARG A 56 -7.98 2.61 -7.37
CA ARG A 56 -9.02 1.71 -7.88
C ARG A 56 -10.39 2.38 -7.83
N ILE A 57 -10.66 3.19 -6.81
CA ILE A 57 -11.90 3.97 -6.73
C ILE A 57 -11.97 5.02 -7.83
N LEU A 58 -10.83 5.60 -8.23
CA LEU A 58 -10.78 6.55 -9.35
C LEU A 58 -11.02 5.90 -10.72
N ASP A 59 -10.56 4.66 -10.91
CA ASP A 59 -10.58 3.97 -12.20
C ASP A 59 -11.71 2.93 -12.36
N HIS A 60 -12.45 2.61 -11.30
CA HIS A 60 -13.50 1.59 -11.39
C HIS A 60 -14.72 2.06 -12.19
N GLU A 61 -15.28 1.14 -12.96
CA GLU A 61 -16.59 1.31 -13.59
C GLU A 61 -17.68 1.30 -12.52
N CYS A 62 -18.05 2.51 -12.08
CA CYS A 62 -19.06 2.66 -11.07
C CYS A 62 -20.45 2.27 -11.62
N GLN A 63 -20.94 1.10 -11.22
CA GLN A 63 -22.34 0.75 -11.35
C GLN A 63 -23.05 1.18 -10.08
N LYS A 64 -24.08 2.04 -10.20
CA LYS A 64 -24.95 2.33 -9.06
C LYS A 64 -25.43 1.00 -8.51
N ARG A 65 -25.27 0.80 -7.19
CA ARG A 65 -25.94 -0.30 -6.49
C ARG A 65 -27.44 -0.11 -6.69
N SER A 66 -28.00 -0.73 -7.73
CA SER A 66 -29.40 -1.13 -7.72
C SER A 66 -29.48 -2.18 -6.62
N GLU A 67 -30.03 -1.79 -5.49
CA GLU A 67 -30.32 -2.58 -4.30
C GLU A 67 -30.37 -4.09 -4.56
N GLY A 68 -29.30 -4.82 -4.19
CA GLY A 68 -29.32 -6.28 -4.33
C GLY A 68 -27.98 -6.96 -4.45
N TRP A 69 -27.16 -6.97 -3.39
CA TRP A 69 -26.26 -8.10 -3.18
C TRP A 69 -26.26 -8.50 -1.70
N ARG A 70 -27.26 -9.30 -1.33
CA ARG A 70 -27.14 -10.22 -0.20
C ARG A 70 -26.53 -11.51 -0.73
N SER A 71 -25.38 -11.90 -0.21
CA SER A 71 -24.98 -13.30 -0.01
C SER A 71 -23.88 -13.34 1.03
#